data_AF-A0A0J1B9X9-F1
#
_entry.id   AF-A0A0J1B9X9-F1
#
_cell.length_a   1.000
_cell.length_b   1.000
_cell.length_c   1.000
_cell.angle_alpha   90.00
_cell.angle_beta   90.00
_cell.angle_gamma   90.00
#
_symmetry.space_group_name_H-M   'P 1'
#
loop_
_entity.id
_entity.type
_entity.pdbx_description
1 polymer ?
#
loop_
_entity_poly.entity_id
_entity_poly.type
_entity_poly.pdbx_seq_one_letter_code
_entity_poly.pdbx_strand_id
1 'polypeptide(L)'
;MAIGPLTDTSTLSIDRLYDLYHAIAERDHVFRLQSQYGSTPPPKGHCEFRPLRRQTFVQRVLHYDSLPSAVGAAFRTRLSRQAAAYGVDPLSQTLNKTNAA
;
A
#
# COMPACT_ATOMS: atom_id res chain seq x y z
N MET A 1 8.83 -14.71 11.42
CA MET A 1 7.68 -13.79 11.63
C MET A 1 6.43 -14.52 11.21
N ALA A 2 5.53 -14.82 12.15
CA ALA A 2 4.18 -15.24 11.80
C ALA A 2 3.46 -14.00 11.28
N ILE A 3 3.08 -14.00 10.00
CA ILE A 3 2.16 -12.99 9.48
C ILE A 3 0.85 -13.25 10.23
N GLY A 4 0.34 -12.26 10.97
CA GLY A 4 -0.96 -12.36 11.65
C GLY A 4 -2.09 -12.72 10.69
N PRO A 5 -3.32 -12.97 11.19
CA PRO A 5 -4.45 -13.29 10.32
C PRO A 5 -4.57 -12.23 9.21
N LEU A 6 -4.55 -12.69 7.95
CA LEU A 6 -4.64 -11.80 6.80
C LEU A 6 -6.06 -11.24 6.75
N THR A 7 -6.19 -9.93 6.93
CA THR A 7 -7.47 -9.24 6.73
C THR A 7 -7.87 -9.36 5.26
N ASP A 8 -9.07 -9.85 5.01
CA ASP A 8 -9.59 -9.92 3.66
C ASP A 8 -9.79 -8.50 3.10
N THR A 9 -9.29 -8.29 1.88
CA THR A 9 -9.36 -7.01 1.16
C THR A 9 -10.18 -7.13 -0.12
N SER A 10 -10.77 -8.31 -0.38
CA SER A 10 -11.56 -8.62 -1.58
C SER A 10 -12.75 -7.66 -1.77
N THR A 11 -13.35 -7.23 -0.67
CA THR A 11 -14.57 -6.39 -0.63
C THR A 11 -14.29 -4.89 -0.55
N LEU A 12 -13.02 -4.48 -0.46
CA LEU A 12 -12.68 -3.05 -0.40
C LEU A 12 -12.97 -2.35 -1.72
N SER A 13 -13.49 -1.12 -1.64
CA SER A 13 -13.59 -0.23 -2.79
C SER A 13 -12.20 0.10 -3.34
N ILE A 14 -12.12 0.47 -4.62
CA ILE A 14 -10.83 0.84 -5.26
C ILE A 14 -10.17 2.01 -4.53
N ASP A 15 -10.94 2.98 -4.05
CA ASP A 15 -10.42 4.09 -3.25
C ASP A 15 -9.79 3.59 -1.94
N ARG A 16 -10.45 2.66 -1.25
CA ARG A 16 -9.88 2.05 -0.03
C ARG A 16 -8.64 1.20 -0.32
N LEU A 17 -8.60 0.53 -1.47
CA LEU A 17 -7.40 -0.18 -1.92
C LEU A 17 -6.25 0.78 -2.19
N TYR A 18 -6.54 1.99 -2.70
CA TYR A 18 -5.52 3.03 -2.89
C TYR A 18 -4.98 3.54 -1.55
N ASP A 19 -5.86 3.84 -0.60
CA ASP A 19 -5.46 4.33 0.72
C ASP A 19 -4.62 3.27 1.46
N LEU A 20 -5.02 1.99 1.36
CA LEU A 20 -4.25 0.86 1.87
C LEU A 20 -2.86 0.76 1.20
N TYR A 21 -2.81 0.82 -0.14
CA TYR A 21 -1.56 0.81 -0.90
C TYR A 21 -0.63 1.95 -0.47
N HIS A 22 -1.18 3.15 -0.32
CA HIS A 22 -0.42 4.34 0.03
C HIS A 22 0.18 4.21 1.44
N ALA A 23 -0.62 3.77 2.41
CA ALA A 23 -0.16 3.55 3.78
C ALA A 23 0.94 2.46 3.86
N ILE A 24 0.81 1.39 3.08
CA ILE A 24 1.86 0.37 2.95
C ILE A 24 3.14 0.99 2.38
N ALA A 25 3.03 1.76 1.30
CA ALA A 25 4.17 2.39 0.64
C ALA A 25 4.89 3.38 1.57
N GLU A 26 4.15 4.13 2.37
CA GLU A 26 4.70 5.07 3.35
C GLU A 26 5.48 4.33 4.45
N ARG A 27 4.89 3.28 5.04
CA ARG A 27 5.57 2.46 6.06
C ARG A 27 6.83 1.80 5.53
N ASP A 28 6.76 1.25 4.33
CA ASP A 28 7.93 0.67 3.67
C ASP A 28 9.01 1.72 3.40
N HIS A 29 8.63 2.91 2.93
CA HIS A 29 9.57 3.99 2.69
C HIS A 29 10.29 4.43 3.97
N VAL A 30 9.55 4.64 5.07
CA VAL A 30 10.13 4.95 6.38
C VAL A 30 11.07 3.84 6.85
N PHE A 31 10.68 2.57 6.70
CA PHE A 31 11.52 1.44 7.06
C PHE A 31 12.83 1.42 6.26
N ARG A 32 12.78 1.70 4.95
CA ARG A 32 14.00 1.78 4.11
C ARG A 32 14.91 2.92 4.55
N LEU A 33 14.36 4.11 4.84
CA LEU A 33 15.14 5.24 5.32
C LEU A 33 15.84 4.90 6.64
N GLN A 34 15.09 4.35 7.60
CA GLN A 34 15.64 3.95 8.89
C GLN A 34 16.71 2.85 8.74
N SER A 35 16.48 1.88 7.86
CA SER A 35 17.43 0.79 7.62
C SER A 35 18.73 1.27 6.99
N GLN A 36 18.67 2.27 6.10
CA GLN A 36 19.83 2.74 5.35
C GLN A 36 20.60 3.85 6.07
N TYR A 37 19.90 4.77 6.74
CA TYR A 37 20.50 5.97 7.33
C TYR A 37 20.42 6.01 8.86
N GLY A 38 19.72 5.06 9.49
CA GLY A 38 19.52 5.02 10.94
C GLY A 38 18.82 6.29 11.43
N SER A 39 19.46 7.00 12.34
CA SER A 39 18.99 8.28 12.88
C SER A 39 19.43 9.51 12.06
N THR A 40 20.25 9.30 11.02
CA THR A 40 20.75 10.39 10.19
C THR A 40 19.74 10.70 9.08
N PRO A 41 19.42 11.97 8.80
CA PRO A 41 18.55 12.31 7.68
C PRO A 41 19.20 11.92 6.34
N PRO A 42 18.41 11.43 5.35
CA PRO A 42 18.95 11.10 4.04
C PRO A 42 19.49 12.34 3.32
N PRO A 43 20.52 12.19 2.46
CA PRO A 43 20.97 13.27 1.59
C PRO A 43 19.83 13.83 0.74
N LYS A 44 19.92 15.12 0.38
CA LYS A 44 18.90 15.77 -0.43
C LYS A 44 18.71 15.03 -1.76
N GLY A 45 17.47 14.67 -2.08
CA GLY A 45 17.09 13.96 -3.29
C GLY A 45 17.25 12.43 -3.24
N HIS A 46 17.78 11.88 -2.13
CA HIS A 46 17.83 10.44 -1.96
C HIS A 46 16.52 9.87 -1.45
N CYS A 47 16.12 8.74 -2.04
CA CYS A 47 14.99 7.92 -1.60
C CYS A 47 13.65 8.67 -1.52
N GLU A 48 13.39 9.71 -2.31
CA GLU A 48 12.14 10.46 -2.21
C GLU A 48 10.89 9.57 -2.29
N PHE A 49 9.89 9.85 -1.44
CA PHE A 49 8.63 9.15 -1.47
C PHE A 49 7.82 9.52 -2.71
N ARG A 50 7.74 8.59 -3.67
CA ARG A 50 7.04 8.77 -4.95
C ARG A 50 6.06 7.62 -5.22
N PRO A 51 4.95 7.53 -4.46
CA PRO A 51 3.95 6.49 -4.69
C PRO A 51 3.23 6.69 -6.03
N LEU A 52 2.54 5.65 -6.50
CA LEU A 52 1.68 5.78 -7.67
C LEU A 52 0.59 6.83 -7.42
N ARG A 53 0.31 7.65 -8.44
CA ARG A 53 -0.82 8.57 -8.42
C ARG A 53 -2.13 7.78 -8.37
N ARG A 54 -3.14 8.30 -7.66
CA ARG A 54 -4.45 7.68 -7.51
C ARG A 54 -5.07 7.25 -8.84
N GLN A 55 -5.10 8.15 -9.83
CA GLN A 55 -5.66 7.84 -11.14
C GLN A 55 -4.99 6.63 -11.82
N THR A 56 -3.65 6.59 -11.80
CA THR A 56 -2.88 5.47 -12.37
C THR A 56 -3.13 4.18 -11.60
N PHE A 57 -3.26 4.26 -10.27
CA PHE A 57 -3.59 3.11 -9.45
C PHE A 57 -4.99 2.55 -9.80
N VAL A 58 -6.01 3.42 -9.87
CA VAL A 58 -7.38 3.02 -10.25
C VAL A 58 -7.41 2.35 -11.62
N GLN A 59 -6.74 2.93 -12.61
CA GLN A 59 -6.65 2.35 -13.96
C GLN A 59 -6.03 0.95 -13.93
N ARG A 60 -4.99 0.72 -13.12
CA ARG A 60 -4.36 -0.60 -12.97
C ARG A 60 -5.29 -1.61 -12.31
N VAL A 61 -6.01 -1.21 -11.25
CA VAL A 61 -6.94 -2.12 -10.57
C VAL A 61 -8.09 -2.53 -11.50
N LEU A 62 -8.69 -1.56 -12.19
CA LEU A 62 -9.74 -1.85 -13.19
C LEU A 62 -9.24 -2.76 -14.31
N HIS A 63 -8.01 -2.53 -14.78
CA HIS A 63 -7.39 -3.41 -15.77
C HIS A 63 -7.22 -4.84 -15.22
N TYR A 64 -6.68 -5.00 -14.00
CA TYR A 64 -6.51 -6.32 -13.39
C TYR A 64 -7.83 -7.06 -13.17
N ASP A 65 -8.89 -6.34 -12.83
CA ASP A 65 -10.24 -6.89 -12.66
C ASP A 65 -10.87 -7.32 -14.00
N SER A 66 -10.45 -6.72 -15.12
CA SER A 66 -10.90 -7.11 -16.46
C SER A 66 -10.22 -8.37 -17.03
N LEU A 67 -9.15 -8.85 -16.39
CA LEU A 67 -8.37 -9.98 -16.89
C LEU A 67 -8.97 -11.33 -16.44
N PRO A 68 -8.98 -12.35 -17.31
CA PRO A 68 -9.64 -13.63 -17.05
C PRO A 68 -8.92 -14.55 -16.03
N SER A 69 -7.71 -14.22 -15.60
CA SER A 69 -6.84 -15.07 -14.75
C SER A 69 -6.85 -14.73 -13.26
N ALA A 70 -7.96 -14.19 -12.74
CA ALA A 70 -8.09 -13.79 -11.33
C ALA A 70 -6.97 -12.84 -10.83
N VAL A 71 -6.39 -12.05 -11.74
CA VAL A 71 -5.27 -11.13 -11.44
C VAL A 71 -5.69 -10.10 -10.40
N GLY A 72 -6.91 -9.57 -10.51
CA GLY A 72 -7.49 -8.67 -9.51
C GLY A 72 -7.56 -9.28 -8.10
N ALA A 73 -7.92 -10.57 -7.99
CA ALA A 73 -7.97 -11.27 -6.70
C ALA A 73 -6.56 -11.49 -6.14
N ALA A 74 -5.62 -11.97 -6.97
CA ALA A 74 -4.23 -12.15 -6.58
C ALA A 74 -3.56 -10.84 -6.12
N PHE A 75 -3.87 -9.73 -6.79
CA PHE A 75 -3.43 -8.39 -6.40
C PHE A 75 -3.93 -8.00 -4.99
N ARG A 76 -5.22 -8.20 -4.70
CA ARG A 76 -5.80 -7.92 -3.38
C ARG A 76 -5.19 -8.80 -2.29
N THR A 77 -5.01 -10.10 -2.56
CA THR A 77 -4.29 -11.01 -1.64
C THR A 77 -2.87 -10.53 -1.35
N ARG A 78 -2.15 -10.06 -2.37
CA ARG A 78 -0.80 -9.50 -2.19
C ARG A 78 -0.82 -8.23 -1.33
N LEU A 79 -1.76 -7.32 -1.57
CA LEU A 79 -1.92 -6.11 -0.76
C LEU A 79 -2.19 -6.45 0.70
N SER A 80 -3.09 -7.40 0.99
CA SER A 80 -3.37 -7.88 2.35
C SER A 80 -2.12 -8.41 3.04
N ARG A 81 -1.29 -9.21 2.35
CA ARG A 81 -0.01 -9.71 2.88
C ARG A 81 0.97 -8.58 3.20
N GLN A 82 1.05 -7.58 2.33
CA GLN A 82 1.90 -6.41 2.56
C GLN A 82 1.40 -5.59 3.74
N ALA A 83 0.08 -5.38 3.84
CA ALA A 83 -0.53 -4.68 4.97
C ALA A 83 -0.13 -5.32 6.31
N ALA A 84 -0.27 -6.65 6.39
CA ALA A 84 0.14 -7.40 7.57
C ALA A 84 1.65 -7.31 7.86
N ALA A 85 2.50 -7.33 6.83
CA ALA A 85 3.95 -7.22 7.00
C ALA A 85 4.38 -5.85 7.54
N TYR A 86 3.70 -4.78 7.14
CA TYR A 86 4.01 -3.40 7.57
C TYR A 86 3.14 -2.92 8.74
N GLY A 87 2.30 -3.78 9.32
CA GLY A 87 1.42 -3.43 10.44
C GLY A 87 0.35 -2.38 10.08
N VAL A 88 -0.10 -2.37 8.82
CA VAL A 88 -1.17 -1.50 8.32
C VAL A 88 -2.49 -2.27 8.41
N ASP A 89 -3.48 -1.74 9.14
CA ASP A 89 -4.81 -2.33 9.23
C ASP A 89 -5.72 -1.87 8.07
N PRO A 90 -6.13 -2.77 7.16
CA PRO A 90 -6.97 -2.43 6.01
C PRO A 90 -8.36 -1.88 6.35
N LEU A 91 -8.88 -2.16 7.55
CA LEU A 91 -10.21 -1.72 7.99
C LEU A 91 -10.15 -0.45 8.83
N SER A 92 -8.96 0.08 9.07
CA SER A 92 -8.79 1.25 9.90
C SER A 92 -9.50 2.47 9.30
N GLN A 93 -10.32 3.13 10.12
CA GLN A 93 -10.98 4.37 9.72
C GLN A 93 -9.99 5.52 9.48
N THR A 94 -8.77 5.41 10.02
CA THR A 94 -7.71 6.42 9.87
C THR A 94 -7.00 6.37 8.52
N LEU A 95 -7.13 5.27 7.75
CA LEU A 95 -6.62 5.18 6.38
C LEU A 95 -7.20 6.27 5.46
N ASN A 96 -8.36 6.84 5.79
CA ASN A 96 -8.99 7.92 5.03
C ASN A 96 -8.31 9.29 5.22
N LYS A 97 -7.33 9.41 6.12
CA LYS A 97 -6.68 10.70 6.35
C LYS A 97 -5.65 10.98 5.25
N THR A 98 -5.84 12.13 4.60
CA THR A 98 -4.92 12.85 3.70
C THR A 98 -4.72 12.30 2.29
N ASN A 99 -5.71 12.55 1.41
CA ASN A 99 -5.48 12.76 -0.03
C ASN A 99 -6.15 14.09 -0.48
N ALA A 100 -5.99 15.14 0.32
CA ALA A 100 -6.34 16.51 -0.03
C ALA A 100 -5.08 17.36 0.02
N ALA A 101 -4.34 17.36 -1.08
CA ALA A 101 -3.37 18.39 -1.45
C ALA A 101 -3.25 18.38 -2.99
#